data_AF-A0A954ULK9-F1
#
_entry.id   AF-A0A954ULK9-F1
#
_cell.length_a   1.000
_cell.length_b   1.000
_cell.length_c   1.000
_cell.angle_alpha   90.00
_cell.angle_beta   90.00
_cell.angle_gamma   90.00
#
_symmetry.space_group_name_H-M   'P 1'
#
loop_
_entity.id
_entity.type
_entity.pdbx_description
1 polymer ?
#
loop_
_entity_poly.entity_id
_entity_poly.type
_entity_poly.pdbx_seq_one_letter_code
_entity_poly.pdbx_strand_id
1 'polypeptide(L)'
;MFLVGQITIFVLLATSQLGHPTGEIVGTVRNGSDPSADVADIEVVLRATIDGQFAVVESTRTDAQGEYRFADLPITDDVIYLPGANLGDVH
;
A
#
# COMPACT_ATOMS: atom_id res chain seq x y z
N MET A 1 -16.20 39.06 -30.97
CA MET A 1 -15.35 37.93 -30.53
C MET A 1 -15.05 38.16 -29.07
N PHE A 2 -15.82 37.57 -28.15
CA PHE A 2 -15.66 37.78 -26.71
C PHE A 2 -14.93 36.58 -26.11
N LEU A 3 -13.70 36.81 -25.66
CA LEU A 3 -12.90 35.84 -24.92
C LEU A 3 -13.34 35.91 -23.46
N VAL A 4 -14.16 34.96 -23.01
CA VAL A 4 -14.50 34.81 -21.59
C VAL A 4 -13.28 34.17 -20.93
N GLY A 5 -12.53 34.95 -20.16
CA GLY A 5 -11.43 34.44 -19.34
C GLY A 5 -11.99 33.52 -18.26
N GLN A 6 -11.71 32.22 -18.35
CA GLN A 6 -11.99 31.29 -17.26
C GLN A 6 -11.13 31.66 -16.06
N ILE A 7 -11.77 31.96 -14.94
CA ILE A 7 -11.12 32.07 -13.64
C ILE A 7 -10.98 30.65 -13.10
N THR A 8 -9.79 30.08 -13.18
CA THR A 8 -9.48 28.80 -12.52
C THR A 8 -9.14 29.09 -11.05
N ILE A 9 -10.09 28.81 -10.16
CA ILE A 9 -9.83 28.81 -8.71
C ILE A 9 -9.13 27.50 -8.37
N PHE A 10 -7.85 27.56 -8.00
CA PHE A 10 -7.16 26.49 -7.31
C PHE A 10 -7.54 26.54 -5.84
N VAL A 11 -8.54 25.77 -5.42
CA VAL A 11 -8.77 25.52 -3.99
C VAL A 11 -7.74 24.50 -3.53
N LEU A 12 -6.63 24.97 -2.95
CA LEU A 12 -5.72 24.10 -2.20
C LEU A 12 -6.35 23.86 -0.82
N LEU A 13 -7.16 22.82 -0.71
CA LEU A 13 -7.66 22.33 0.58
C LEU A 13 -6.48 21.65 1.30
N ALA A 14 -5.63 22.44 1.96
CA ALA A 14 -4.68 21.90 2.93
C ALA A 14 -5.48 21.57 4.19
N THR A 15 -6.18 20.44 4.18
CA THR A 15 -6.64 19.83 5.43
C THR A 15 -5.37 19.41 6.17
N SER A 16 -4.93 20.21 7.13
CA SER A 16 -4.02 19.74 8.18
C SER A 16 -4.81 18.73 8.98
N GLN A 17 -4.87 17.51 8.47
CA GLN A 17 -5.48 16.37 9.12
C GLN A 17 -4.71 16.20 10.43
N LEU A 18 -5.36 16.49 11.57
CA LEU A 18 -4.85 16.12 12.89
C LEU A 18 -4.31 14.71 12.76
N GLY A 19 -3.00 14.52 13.00
CA GLY A 19 -2.27 13.32 12.60
C GLY A 19 -3.10 12.08 12.86
N HIS A 20 -3.66 11.50 11.79
CA HIS A 20 -4.39 10.25 11.93
C HIS A 20 -3.43 9.23 12.54
N PRO A 21 -3.90 8.39 13.46
CA PRO A 21 -3.07 7.30 13.94
C PRO A 21 -2.57 6.53 12.72
N THR A 22 -1.26 6.37 12.63
CA THR A 22 -0.65 5.51 11.63
C THR A 22 -0.29 4.17 12.26
N GLY A 23 -0.33 3.13 11.44
CA GLY A 23 0.07 1.79 11.81
C GLY A 23 1.23 1.30 10.95
N GLU A 24 1.72 0.12 11.30
CA GLU A 24 2.64 -0.64 10.46
C GLU A 24 2.09 -2.05 10.24
N ILE A 25 2.41 -2.61 9.08
CA ILE A 25 2.21 -4.02 8.77
C ILE A 25 3.58 -4.61 8.53
N VAL A 26 3.95 -5.56 9.39
CA VAL A 26 5.18 -6.35 9.29
C VAL A 26 4.82 -7.81 9.09
N GLY A 27 5.63 -8.53 8.34
CA GLY A 27 5.44 -9.95 8.13
C GLY A 27 6.64 -10.63 7.50
N THR A 28 6.51 -11.94 7.30
CA THR A 28 7.56 -12.76 6.69
C THR A 28 6.95 -13.59 5.57
N VAL A 29 7.58 -13.57 4.39
CA VAL A 29 7.28 -14.49 3.30
C VAL A 29 8.09 -15.76 3.53
N ARG A 30 7.50 -16.93 3.24
CA ARG A 30 8.18 -18.24 3.33
C ARG A 30 7.88 -19.04 2.09
N ASN A 31 8.85 -19.79 1.60
CA ASN A 31 8.60 -20.79 0.57
C ASN A 31 8.00 -22.04 1.23
N GLY A 32 6.76 -22.38 0.86
CA GLY A 32 6.04 -23.51 1.45
C GLY A 32 6.53 -24.89 0.99
N SER A 33 7.21 -24.97 -0.15
CA SER A 33 7.77 -26.22 -0.69
C SER A 33 9.20 -26.47 -0.23
N ASP A 34 9.94 -25.41 0.07
CA ASP A 34 11.27 -25.46 0.66
C ASP A 34 11.43 -24.35 1.70
N PRO A 35 11.19 -24.65 2.99
CA PRO A 35 11.27 -23.63 4.05
C PRO A 35 12.70 -23.14 4.31
N SER A 36 13.72 -23.79 3.71
CA SER A 36 15.12 -23.38 3.81
C SER A 36 15.57 -22.46 2.67
N ALA A 37 14.75 -22.31 1.62
CA ALA A 37 15.07 -21.44 0.51
C ALA A 37 15.03 -19.96 0.92
N ASP A 38 16.00 -19.19 0.41
CA ASP A 38 16.01 -17.75 0.55
C ASP A 38 14.77 -17.15 -0.14
N VAL A 39 14.13 -16.23 0.57
CA VAL A 39 12.90 -15.54 0.17
C VAL A 39 13.16 -14.04 0.09
N ALA A 40 14.37 -13.68 -0.33
CA ALA A 40 14.79 -12.30 -0.55
C ALA A 40 14.28 -11.76 -1.88
N ASP A 41 14.10 -10.45 -1.96
CA ASP A 41 13.73 -9.73 -3.18
C ASP A 41 12.38 -10.19 -3.79
N ILE A 42 11.48 -10.69 -2.95
CA ILE A 42 10.12 -11.06 -3.33
C ILE A 42 9.22 -9.84 -3.19
N GLU A 43 8.49 -9.50 -4.25
CA GLU A 43 7.54 -8.39 -4.21
C GLU A 43 6.35 -8.74 -3.31
N VAL A 44 6.08 -7.88 -2.33
CA VAL A 44 4.88 -7.88 -1.52
C VAL A 44 4.07 -6.65 -1.89
N VAL A 45 2.83 -6.87 -2.30
CA VAL A 45 1.90 -5.81 -2.68
C VAL A 45 0.90 -5.60 -1.56
N LEU A 46 0.73 -4.34 -1.17
CA LEU A 46 -0.30 -3.91 -0.25
C LEU A 46 -1.53 -3.47 -1.05
N ARG A 47 -2.65 -4.15 -0.80
CA ARG A 47 -3.96 -3.72 -1.30
C ARG A 47 -4.74 -3.05 -0.18
N ALA A 48 -5.50 -2.00 -0.50
CA ALA A 48 -6.41 -1.35 0.41
C ALA A 48 -7.82 -1.27 -0.18
N THR A 49 -8.84 -1.26 0.67
CA THR A 49 -10.21 -0.95 0.24
C THR A 49 -10.32 0.53 -0.13
N ILE A 50 -10.60 0.81 -1.40
CA ILE A 50 -10.91 2.14 -1.93
C ILE A 50 -12.27 2.03 -2.62
N ASP A 51 -13.24 2.84 -2.18
CA ASP A 51 -14.61 2.83 -2.71
C ASP A 51 -15.25 1.43 -2.75
N GLY A 52 -14.93 0.60 -1.74
CA GLY A 52 -15.44 -0.77 -1.62
C GLY A 52 -14.73 -1.81 -2.50
N GLN A 53 -13.65 -1.45 -3.18
CA GLN A 53 -12.85 -2.37 -4.00
C GLN A 53 -11.39 -2.42 -3.52
N PHE A 54 -10.75 -3.58 -3.65
CA PHE A 54 -9.32 -3.68 -3.35
C PHE A 54 -8.49 -3.11 -4.51
N ALA A 55 -7.72 -2.07 -4.21
CA ALA A 55 -6.75 -1.47 -5.12
C ALA A 55 -5.35 -1.60 -4.54
N VAL A 56 -4.35 -1.76 -5.41
CA VAL A 56 -2.94 -1.70 -5.01
C VAL A 56 -2.60 -0.28 -4.58
N VAL A 57 -2.05 -0.12 -3.38
CA VAL A 57 -1.67 1.19 -2.83
C VAL A 57 -0.18 1.33 -2.60
N GLU A 58 0.53 0.23 -2.40
CA GLU A 58 1.97 0.22 -2.16
C GLU A 58 2.56 -1.15 -2.53
N SER A 59 3.87 -1.20 -2.80
CA SER A 59 4.62 -2.45 -2.82
C SER A 59 5.98 -2.29 -2.16
N THR A 60 6.47 -3.39 -1.61
CA THR A 60 7.80 -3.50 -1.00
C THR A 60 8.44 -4.82 -1.41
N ARG A 61 9.71 -5.01 -1.05
CA ARG A 61 10.45 -6.25 -1.32
C ARG A 61 10.96 -6.83 -0.01
N THR A 62 10.92 -8.15 0.08
CA THR A 62 11.43 -8.86 1.25
C THR A 62 12.96 -8.77 1.35
N ASP A 63 13.46 -8.76 2.57
CA ASP A 63 14.90 -8.82 2.84
C ASP A 63 15.47 -10.25 2.79
N ALA A 64 16.75 -10.41 3.15
CA ALA A 64 17.43 -11.70 3.17
C ALA A 64 16.79 -12.75 4.10
N GLN A 65 15.95 -12.34 5.05
CA GLN A 65 15.23 -13.21 5.97
C GLN A 65 13.78 -13.46 5.52
N GLY A 66 13.35 -12.84 4.42
CA GLY A 66 11.97 -12.87 3.95
C GLY A 66 11.07 -11.85 4.63
N GLU A 67 11.62 -10.93 5.42
CA GLU A 67 10.83 -9.95 6.18
C GLU A 67 10.44 -8.78 5.28
N TYR A 68 9.23 -8.26 5.48
CA TYR A 68 8.74 -7.06 4.81
C TYR A 68 8.06 -6.12 5.82
N ARG A 69 8.03 -4.83 5.47
CA ARG A 69 7.40 -3.79 6.28
C ARG A 69 6.72 -2.74 5.41
N PHE A 70 5.49 -2.41 5.78
CA PHE A 70 4.78 -1.20 5.37
C PHE A 70 4.61 -0.33 6.62
N ALA A 71 5.04 0.92 6.55
CA ALA A 71 4.97 1.86 7.66
C ALA A 71 4.03 3.02 7.33
N ASP A 72 3.70 3.83 8.33
CA ASP A 72 2.93 5.06 8.17
C ASP A 72 1.54 4.86 7.51
N LEU A 73 0.93 3.69 7.72
CA LEU A 73 -0.37 3.35 7.13
C LEU A 73 -1.50 4.07 7.87
N PRO A 74 -2.34 4.86 7.19
CA PRO A 74 -3.49 5.50 7.83
C PRO A 74 -4.43 4.47 8.44
N ILE A 75 -4.73 4.60 9.74
CA ILE A 75 -5.74 3.80 10.42
C ILE A 75 -7.07 4.57 10.36
N THR A 76 -8.04 4.00 9.65
CA THR A 76 -9.40 4.52 9.52
C THR A 76 -10.37 3.35 9.56
N ASP A 77 -11.60 3.56 10.04
CA ASP A 77 -12.59 2.49 10.21
C ASP A 77 -13.01 1.81 8.88
N ASP A 78 -12.86 2.51 7.76
CA ASP A 78 -13.34 2.08 6.44
C ASP A 78 -12.26 1.44 5.55
N VAL A 79 -11.00 1.39 6.00
CA VAL A 79 -9.89 0.88 5.19
C VAL A 79 -9.44 -0.47 5.73
N ILE A 80 -9.47 -1.48 4.86
CA ILE A 80 -8.88 -2.79 5.13
C ILE A 80 -7.63 -2.91 4.28
N TYR A 81 -6.51 -3.26 4.91
CA TYR A 81 -5.25 -3.55 4.25
C TYR A 81 -5.03 -5.06 4.10
N LEU A 82 -4.60 -5.49 2.93
CA LEU A 82 -4.25 -6.87 2.62
C LEU A 82 -2.87 -6.93 1.96
N PRO A 83 -1.81 -7.25 2.73
CA PRO A 83 -0.50 -7.55 2.16
C PRO A 83 -0.52 -8.93 1.49
N GLY A 84 0.14 -9.07 0.35
CA GLY A 84 0.31 -10.36 -0.32
C GLY A 84 1.58 -10.40 -1.16
N ALA A 85 2.38 -11.46 -0.99
CA ALA A 85 3.53 -11.71 -1.84
C ALA A 85 3.05 -12.10 -3.24
N ASN A 86 3.39 -11.31 -4.24
CA ASN A 86 3.11 -11.64 -5.64
C ASN A 86 4.38 -12.29 -6.21
N LEU A 87 4.47 -13.61 -6.08
CA LEU A 87 5.38 -14.41 -6.90
C LEU A 87 4.51 -15.11 -7.95
N GLY A 88 4.89 -15.01 -9.24
CA GLY A 88 4.06 -15.46 -10.37
C GLY A 88 3.43 -16.86 -10.20
N ASP A 89 2.29 -17.08 -10.85
CA ASP A 89 1.42 -18.27 -10.81
C ASP A 89 1.01 -18.81 -9.42
N VAL A 90 1.38 -18.13 -8.33
CA VAL A 90 0.85 -18.45 -6.99
C VAL A 90 -0.51 -17.76 -6.83
N HIS A 91 -1.57 -18.55 -7.09
CA HIS A 91 -2.96 -18.25 -6.74
C HIS A 91 -3.33 -18.82 -5.36
#